data_AF-M3X356-F1
#
_entry.id   AF-M3X356-F1
#
_cell.length_a   1.000
_cell.length_b   1.000
_cell.length_c   1.000
_cell.angle_alpha   90.00
_cell.angle_beta   90.00
_cell.angle_gamma   90.00
#
_symmetry.space_group_name_H-M   'P 1'
#
loop_
_entity.id
_entity.type
_entity.pdbx_description
1 polymer ?
#
loop_
_entity_poly.entity_id
_entity_poly.type
_entity_poly.pdbx_seq_one_letter_code
_entity_poly.pdbx_strand_id
1 'polypeptide(L)'
;MGAKARLLRPAPPRCAAGPCQCWSCYLRCLLVPMAVPPQLRALLLAVNALLRKRRYHAALAMLKGFRNGAVYGVKIRAPHALVMTFLFRSGSLQEKLRAILQATYAHSRNLACFVFAYKGLCALQSHVQGETYQVHSFLAAFIAALLVFRDNNNINSQINMYLLSRLLFALCRLGVEKGYIPEPRWDPFPLLTGIVWGLVLWLFENHQHTLQPSLQSSMTYLYQDSDVWHDISDFLLYNKSLPSK
;
A
#
# COMPACT_ATOMS: atom_id res chain seq x y z
N MET A 1 26.02 -28.08 -52.95
CA MET A 1 26.15 -28.80 -51.66
C MET A 1 25.80 -27.83 -50.55
N GLY A 2 24.71 -28.12 -49.84
CA GLY A 2 24.14 -27.22 -48.84
C GLY A 2 24.70 -27.45 -47.45
N ALA A 3 24.74 -26.38 -46.67
CA ALA A 3 24.79 -26.43 -45.21
C ALA A 3 23.74 -25.46 -44.67
N LYS A 4 22.59 -26.00 -44.26
CA LYS A 4 21.52 -25.29 -43.55
C LYS A 4 22.03 -24.94 -42.14
N ALA A 5 22.30 -23.67 -41.88
CA ALA A 5 22.51 -23.19 -40.51
C ALA A 5 21.16 -23.20 -39.78
N ARG A 6 21.03 -24.16 -38.85
CA ARG A 6 19.85 -24.40 -38.03
C ARG A 6 19.77 -23.31 -36.96
N LEU A 7 18.77 -22.43 -37.07
CA LEU A 7 18.36 -21.48 -36.03
C LEU A 7 18.08 -22.23 -34.72
N LEU A 8 18.99 -22.13 -33.76
CA LEU A 8 18.76 -22.52 -32.36
C LEU A 8 17.77 -21.54 -31.75
N ARG A 9 16.51 -21.98 -31.60
CA ARG A 9 15.50 -21.28 -30.80
C ARG A 9 15.98 -21.26 -29.33
N PRO A 10 15.85 -20.14 -28.60
CA PRO A 10 16.06 -20.16 -27.16
C PRO A 10 15.01 -21.06 -26.49
N ALA A 11 15.47 -21.94 -25.62
CA ALA A 11 14.60 -22.81 -24.82
C ALA A 11 13.67 -21.98 -23.91
N PRO A 12 12.43 -22.43 -23.65
CA PRO A 12 11.55 -21.75 -22.71
C PRO A 12 12.16 -21.76 -21.30
N PRO A 13 11.94 -20.71 -20.48
CA PRO A 13 12.46 -20.69 -19.12
C PRO A 13 11.90 -21.88 -18.33
N ARG A 14 12.80 -22.72 -17.81
CA ARG A 14 12.46 -23.76 -16.85
C ARG A 14 11.83 -23.08 -15.64
N CYS A 15 10.58 -23.44 -15.32
CA CYS A 15 9.94 -23.09 -14.06
C CYS A 15 10.81 -23.65 -12.93
N ALA A 16 11.58 -22.78 -12.28
CA ALA A 16 12.23 -23.10 -11.02
C ALA A 16 11.11 -23.33 -9.98
N ALA A 17 11.10 -24.53 -9.41
CA ALA A 17 10.20 -24.91 -8.34
C ALA A 17 10.44 -24.02 -7.12
N GLY A 18 9.48 -23.13 -6.85
CA GLY A 18 9.28 -22.45 -5.58
C GLY A 18 7.78 -22.51 -5.25
N PRO A 19 7.38 -22.45 -3.98
CA PRO A 19 5.97 -22.58 -3.60
C PRO A 19 5.17 -21.42 -4.20
N CYS A 20 4.41 -21.73 -5.26
CA CYS A 20 3.50 -20.82 -5.94
C CYS A 20 2.44 -20.30 -4.94
N GLN A 21 2.71 -19.16 -4.31
CA GLN A 21 1.76 -18.34 -3.55
C GLN A 21 0.75 -17.64 -4.48
N CYS A 22 0.14 -18.36 -5.42
CA CYS A 22 -0.94 -17.83 -6.23
C CYS A 22 -2.27 -18.30 -5.64
N TRP A 23 -2.83 -17.49 -4.74
CA TRP A 23 -4.23 -17.63 -4.24
C TRP A 23 -5.25 -17.84 -5.38
N SER A 24 -4.91 -17.40 -6.60
CA SER A 24 -5.73 -17.57 -7.80
C SER A 24 -5.80 -19.02 -8.33
N CYS A 25 -4.82 -19.88 -8.03
CA CYS A 25 -4.85 -21.30 -8.38
C CYS A 25 -5.71 -22.10 -7.41
N TYR A 26 -5.59 -21.84 -6.11
CA TYR A 26 -6.35 -22.57 -5.07
C TYR A 26 -7.86 -22.30 -5.16
N LEU A 27 -8.27 -21.05 -5.40
CA LEU A 27 -9.69 -20.71 -5.62
C LEU A 27 -10.28 -21.35 -6.89
N ARG A 28 -9.44 -21.65 -7.89
CA ARG A 28 -9.88 -22.17 -9.18
C ARG A 28 -10.13 -23.68 -9.16
N CYS A 29 -9.49 -24.40 -8.23
CA CYS A 29 -9.73 -25.83 -8.01
C CYS A 29 -10.92 -26.12 -7.08
N LEU A 30 -11.31 -25.19 -6.20
CA LEU A 30 -12.39 -25.42 -5.22
C LEU A 30 -13.80 -25.09 -5.75
N LEU A 31 -13.91 -24.43 -6.90
CA LEU A 31 -15.19 -24.07 -7.52
C LEU A 31 -15.51 -25.06 -8.64
N VAL A 32 -16.34 -26.06 -8.30
CA VAL A 32 -17.14 -26.83 -9.26
C VAL A 32 -17.73 -25.84 -10.28
N PRO A 33 -17.62 -26.08 -11.60
CA PRO A 33 -18.20 -25.19 -12.58
C PRO A 33 -19.73 -25.34 -12.49
N MET A 34 -20.36 -24.50 -11.68
CA MET A 34 -21.79 -24.25 -11.76
C MET A 34 -22.10 -23.94 -13.22
N ALA A 35 -22.94 -24.75 -13.85
CA ALA A 35 -23.35 -24.55 -15.23
C ALA A 35 -24.08 -23.20 -15.32
N VAL A 36 -23.34 -22.16 -15.69
CA VAL A 36 -23.84 -20.80 -15.86
C VAL A 36 -24.98 -20.85 -16.88
N PRO A 37 -26.19 -20.34 -16.55
CA PRO A 37 -27.33 -20.32 -17.46
C PRO A 37 -26.96 -19.73 -18.83
N PRO A 38 -27.53 -20.23 -19.95
CA PRO A 38 -27.17 -19.79 -21.30
C PRO A 38 -27.33 -18.29 -21.50
N GLN A 39 -28.35 -17.70 -20.86
CA GLN A 39 -28.62 -16.26 -20.85
C GLN A 39 -27.49 -15.46 -20.16
N LEU A 40 -26.99 -16.00 -19.04
CA LEU A 40 -25.87 -15.40 -18.30
C LEU A 40 -24.54 -15.58 -19.05
N ARG A 41 -24.35 -16.70 -19.79
CA ARG A 41 -23.20 -16.87 -20.70
C ARG A 41 -23.23 -15.86 -21.85
N ALA A 42 -24.39 -15.64 -22.48
CA ALA A 42 -24.54 -14.65 -23.53
C ALA A 42 -24.27 -13.22 -23.03
N LEU A 43 -24.80 -12.87 -21.85
CA LEU A 43 -24.51 -11.60 -21.18
C LEU A 43 -23.01 -11.44 -20.87
N LEU A 44 -22.37 -12.48 -20.32
CA LEU A 44 -20.94 -12.47 -20.03
C LEU A 44 -20.10 -12.27 -21.31
N LEU A 45 -20.47 -12.92 -22.42
CA LEU A 45 -19.81 -12.75 -23.70
C LEU A 45 -19.99 -11.32 -24.25
N ALA A 46 -21.21 -10.77 -24.18
CA ALA A 46 -21.50 -9.40 -24.60
C ALA A 46 -20.73 -8.37 -23.76
N VAL A 47 -20.69 -8.53 -22.44
CA VAL A 47 -19.90 -7.68 -21.53
C VAL A 47 -18.41 -7.81 -21.83
N ASN A 48 -17.89 -9.03 -22.03
CA ASN A 48 -16.49 -9.24 -22.38
C ASN A 48 -16.11 -8.66 -23.75
N ALA A 49 -17.04 -8.63 -24.71
CA ALA A 49 -16.84 -7.98 -25.99
C ALA A 49 -16.82 -6.45 -25.84
N LEU A 50 -17.69 -5.88 -24.99
CA LEU A 50 -17.68 -4.45 -24.67
C LEU A 50 -16.38 -4.02 -23.95
N LEU A 51 -15.92 -4.82 -22.99
CA LEU A 51 -14.67 -4.59 -22.25
C LEU A 51 -13.43 -4.60 -23.15
N ARG A 52 -13.48 -5.33 -24.28
CA ARG A 52 -12.38 -5.38 -25.26
C ARG A 52 -12.38 -4.22 -26.25
N LYS A 53 -13.45 -3.41 -26.32
CA LYS A 53 -13.48 -2.27 -27.24
C LYS A 53 -12.49 -1.17 -26.78
N ARG A 54 -11.51 -0.88 -27.64
CA ARG A 54 -10.47 0.14 -27.41
C ARG A 54 -11.03 1.54 -27.09
N ARG A 55 -12.21 1.88 -27.64
CA ARG A 55 -12.89 3.17 -27.42
C ARG A 55 -13.23 3.48 -25.96
N TYR A 56 -13.55 2.47 -25.14
CA TYR A 56 -13.89 2.66 -23.72
C TYR A 56 -12.76 2.26 -22.77
N HIS A 57 -11.61 1.85 -23.30
CA HIS A 57 -10.53 1.29 -22.50
C HIS A 57 -10.04 2.26 -21.43
N ALA A 58 -9.89 3.56 -21.75
CA ALA A 58 -9.49 4.57 -20.78
C ALA A 58 -10.51 4.73 -19.64
N ALA A 59 -11.80 4.85 -19.96
CA ALA A 59 -12.88 4.97 -18.98
C ALA A 59 -12.99 3.72 -18.08
N LEU A 60 -12.91 2.54 -18.67
CA LEU A 60 -12.93 1.27 -17.95
C LEU A 60 -11.68 1.10 -17.06
N ALA A 61 -10.51 1.56 -17.52
CA ALA A 61 -9.28 1.55 -16.73
C ALA A 61 -9.34 2.52 -15.54
N MET A 62 -9.97 3.69 -15.70
CA MET A 62 -10.24 4.62 -14.59
C MET A 62 -11.16 3.98 -13.56
N LEU A 63 -12.30 3.41 -13.99
CA LEU A 63 -13.27 2.79 -13.10
C LEU A 63 -12.68 1.57 -12.37
N LYS A 64 -11.96 0.70 -13.08
CA LYS A 64 -11.25 -0.44 -12.47
C LYS A 64 -10.15 0.03 -11.52
N GLY A 65 -9.45 1.11 -11.86
CA GLY A 65 -8.45 1.76 -11.02
C GLY A 65 -9.06 2.26 -9.71
N PHE A 66 -10.17 2.99 -9.78
CA PHE A 66 -10.94 3.46 -8.62
C PHE A 66 -11.36 2.30 -7.72
N ARG A 67 -11.97 1.25 -8.29
CA ARG A 67 -12.35 0.04 -7.54
C ARG A 67 -11.15 -0.62 -6.86
N ASN A 68 -10.03 -0.73 -7.57
CA ASN A 68 -8.82 -1.33 -7.02
C ASN A 68 -8.24 -0.50 -5.87
N GLY A 69 -8.22 0.83 -6.00
CA GLY A 69 -7.80 1.73 -4.93
C GLY A 69 -8.69 1.59 -3.68
N ALA A 70 -10.01 1.54 -3.88
CA ALA A 70 -10.96 1.35 -2.78
C ALA A 70 -10.75 -0.01 -2.08
N VAL A 71 -10.70 -1.10 -2.83
CA VAL A 71 -10.53 -2.46 -2.29
C VAL A 71 -9.18 -2.61 -1.57
N TYR A 72 -8.11 -2.09 -2.16
CA TYR A 72 -6.78 -2.16 -1.56
C TYR A 72 -6.70 -1.34 -0.27
N GLY A 73 -7.25 -0.12 -0.29
CA GLY A 73 -7.29 0.75 0.88
C GLY A 73 -8.02 0.09 2.05
N VAL A 74 -9.17 -0.55 1.80
CA VAL A 74 -9.92 -1.27 2.84
C VAL A 74 -9.10 -2.43 3.39
N LYS A 75 -8.51 -3.25 2.50
CA LYS A 75 -7.75 -4.46 2.89
C LYS A 75 -6.58 -4.18 3.81
N ILE A 76 -5.86 -3.09 3.59
CA ILE A 76 -4.69 -2.74 4.40
C ILE A 76 -5.09 -1.91 5.62
N ARG A 77 -5.97 -0.91 5.44
CA ARG A 77 -6.29 0.05 6.50
C ARG A 77 -7.23 -0.50 7.56
N ALA A 78 -8.21 -1.31 7.17
CA ALA A 78 -9.21 -1.79 8.13
C ALA A 78 -8.56 -2.66 9.23
N PRO A 79 -7.71 -3.66 8.93
CA PRO A 79 -7.03 -4.44 9.97
C PRO A 79 -6.11 -3.58 10.83
N HIS A 80 -5.35 -2.66 10.22
CA HIS A 80 -4.46 -1.77 10.96
C HIS A 80 -5.24 -0.84 11.91
N ALA A 81 -6.30 -0.20 11.44
CA ALA A 81 -7.13 0.68 12.26
C ALA A 81 -7.82 -0.10 13.38
N LEU A 82 -8.24 -1.34 13.12
CA LEU A 82 -8.81 -2.24 14.11
C LEU A 82 -7.79 -2.52 15.23
N VAL A 83 -6.61 -3.03 14.89
CA VAL A 83 -5.57 -3.36 15.89
C VAL A 83 -5.19 -2.12 16.70
N MET A 84 -4.89 -1.00 16.04
CA MET A 84 -4.48 0.22 16.74
C MET A 84 -5.58 0.78 17.65
N THR A 85 -6.85 0.69 17.24
CA THR A 85 -7.98 1.20 18.04
C THR A 85 -8.28 0.31 19.24
N PHE A 86 -8.19 -1.02 19.09
CA PHE A 86 -8.41 -1.93 20.21
C PHE A 86 -7.24 -1.92 21.20
N LEU A 87 -6.01 -1.72 20.72
CA LEU A 87 -4.81 -1.74 21.55
C LEU A 87 -4.60 -0.43 22.33
N PHE A 88 -4.79 0.72 21.68
CA PHE A 88 -4.38 2.02 22.25
C PHE A 88 -5.52 3.01 22.51
N ARG A 89 -6.77 2.71 22.11
CA ARG A 89 -7.91 3.63 22.30
C ARG A 89 -8.88 3.11 23.36
N SER A 90 -9.16 3.96 24.34
CA SER A 90 -10.24 3.77 25.32
C SER A 90 -11.55 4.41 24.83
N GLY A 91 -12.70 3.80 25.15
CA GLY A 91 -14.01 4.31 24.75
C GLY A 91 -15.02 3.20 24.45
N SER A 92 -16.24 3.58 24.11
CA SER A 92 -17.32 2.66 23.77
C SER A 92 -17.05 1.89 22.47
N LEU A 93 -17.64 0.70 22.32
CA LEU A 93 -17.52 -0.09 21.08
C LEU A 93 -18.02 0.68 19.85
N GLN A 94 -19.04 1.52 20.01
CA GLN A 94 -19.58 2.35 18.93
C GLN A 94 -18.58 3.41 18.45
N GLU A 95 -17.89 4.09 19.38
CA GLU A 95 -16.87 5.07 19.03
C GLU A 95 -15.66 4.43 18.36
N LYS A 96 -15.23 3.26 18.85
CA LYS A 96 -14.16 2.46 18.24
C LYS A 96 -14.53 2.06 16.80
N LEU A 97 -15.73 1.51 16.60
CA LEU A 97 -16.19 1.10 15.27
C LEU A 97 -16.31 2.29 14.31
N ARG A 98 -16.88 3.41 14.77
CA ARG A 98 -16.99 4.64 13.97
C ARG A 98 -15.62 5.16 13.56
N ALA A 99 -14.64 5.16 14.47
CA ALA A 99 -13.28 5.58 14.17
C ALA A 99 -12.59 4.66 13.15
N ILE A 100 -12.73 3.34 13.28
CA ILE A 100 -12.18 2.36 12.33
C ILE A 100 -12.79 2.59 10.95
N LEU A 101 -14.11 2.75 10.86
CA LEU A 101 -14.81 2.98 9.60
C LEU A 101 -14.41 4.31 8.96
N GLN A 102 -14.36 5.40 9.72
CA GLN A 102 -13.93 6.71 9.22
C GLN A 102 -12.49 6.67 8.70
N ALA A 103 -11.57 6.05 9.45
CA ALA A 103 -10.17 5.95 9.04
C ALA A 103 -10.00 5.09 7.78
N THR A 104 -10.75 3.99 7.70
CA THR A 104 -10.75 3.10 6.54
C THR A 104 -11.34 3.79 5.32
N TYR A 105 -12.47 4.47 5.49
CA TYR A 105 -13.16 5.20 4.42
C TYR A 105 -12.28 6.31 3.86
N ALA A 106 -11.71 7.16 4.71
CA ALA A 106 -10.85 8.26 4.28
C ALA A 106 -9.64 7.76 3.48
N HIS A 107 -8.93 6.75 3.99
CA HIS A 107 -7.79 6.17 3.27
C HIS A 107 -8.19 5.56 1.91
N SER A 108 -9.27 4.78 1.90
CA SER A 108 -9.75 4.09 0.70
C SER A 108 -10.27 5.06 -0.35
N ARG A 109 -10.99 6.11 0.07
CA ARG A 109 -11.47 7.19 -0.79
C ARG A 109 -10.31 7.94 -1.40
N ASN A 110 -9.29 8.31 -0.62
CA ASN A 110 -8.14 9.04 -1.15
C ASN A 110 -7.39 8.20 -2.19
N LEU A 111 -7.14 6.91 -1.92
CA LEU A 111 -6.47 6.05 -2.90
C LEU A 111 -7.30 5.83 -4.17
N ALA A 112 -8.61 5.62 -4.03
CA ALA A 112 -9.51 5.45 -5.17
C ALA A 112 -9.58 6.71 -6.04
N CYS A 113 -9.74 7.89 -5.43
CA CYS A 113 -9.78 9.17 -6.12
C CYS A 113 -8.44 9.49 -6.78
N PHE A 114 -7.32 9.21 -6.13
CA PHE A 114 -5.99 9.42 -6.68
C PHE A 114 -5.78 8.60 -7.97
N VAL A 115 -6.06 7.30 -7.93
CA VAL A 115 -5.90 6.43 -9.11
C VAL A 115 -6.84 6.85 -10.24
N PHE A 116 -8.06 7.27 -9.91
CA PHE A 116 -9.02 7.78 -10.88
C PHE A 116 -8.51 9.07 -11.55
N ALA A 117 -8.12 10.07 -10.75
CA ALA A 117 -7.61 11.34 -11.23
C ALA A 117 -6.32 11.18 -12.05
N TYR A 118 -5.36 10.38 -11.56
CA TYR A 118 -4.11 10.08 -12.26
C TYR A 118 -4.36 9.48 -13.65
N LYS A 119 -5.21 8.45 -13.74
CA LYS A 119 -5.52 7.80 -15.02
C LYS A 119 -6.30 8.72 -15.95
N GLY A 120 -7.21 9.55 -15.41
CA GLY A 120 -7.94 10.55 -16.17
C GLY A 120 -7.01 11.61 -16.76
N LEU A 121 -6.09 12.14 -15.97
CA LEU A 121 -5.09 13.11 -16.41
C LEU A 121 -4.14 12.52 -17.44
N CYS A 122 -3.65 11.28 -17.27
CA CYS A 122 -2.83 10.61 -18.27
C CYS A 122 -3.59 10.41 -19.59
N ALA A 123 -4.86 10.00 -19.54
CA ALA A 123 -5.69 9.82 -20.72
C ALA A 123 -5.95 11.15 -21.44
N LEU A 124 -6.19 12.22 -20.68
CA LEU A 124 -6.38 13.57 -21.21
C LEU A 124 -5.09 14.09 -21.88
N GLN A 125 -3.95 13.97 -21.22
CA GLN A 125 -2.65 14.39 -21.77
C GLN A 125 -2.30 13.63 -23.05
N SER A 126 -2.54 12.32 -23.07
CA SER A 126 -2.31 11.47 -24.26
C SER A 126 -3.25 11.84 -25.41
N HIS A 127 -4.49 12.25 -25.10
CA HIS A 127 -5.44 12.68 -26.12
C HIS A 127 -5.09 14.05 -26.72
N VAL A 128 -4.59 14.99 -25.89
CA VAL A 128 -4.23 16.34 -26.33
C VAL A 128 -2.92 16.37 -27.11
N GLN A 129 -1.91 15.58 -26.71
CA GLN A 129 -0.58 15.63 -27.32
C GLN A 129 -0.33 14.56 -28.40
N GLY A 130 -1.20 13.56 -28.55
CA GLY A 130 -1.04 12.48 -29.52
C GLY A 130 0.03 11.44 -29.19
N GLU A 131 1.01 11.77 -28.34
CA GLU A 131 2.12 10.92 -27.91
C GLU A 131 2.18 10.76 -26.38
N THR A 132 2.82 9.69 -25.91
CA THR A 132 3.00 9.42 -24.47
C THR A 132 4.45 9.70 -24.04
N TYR A 133 4.67 10.77 -23.27
CA TYR A 133 5.98 11.11 -22.70
C TYR A 133 6.09 10.69 -21.22
N GLN A 134 7.29 10.38 -20.75
CA GLN A 134 7.54 10.01 -19.33
C GLN A 134 7.11 11.12 -18.35
N VAL A 135 7.26 12.38 -18.76
CA VAL A 135 6.89 13.57 -17.97
C VAL A 135 5.38 13.63 -17.71
N HIS A 136 4.55 13.02 -18.57
CA HIS A 136 3.09 12.97 -18.38
C HIS A 136 2.72 12.23 -17.10
N SER A 137 3.37 11.09 -16.84
CA SER A 137 3.11 10.32 -15.62
C SER A 137 3.47 11.12 -14.37
N PHE A 138 4.58 11.86 -14.39
CA PHE A 138 4.97 12.71 -13.26
C PHE A 138 3.97 13.86 -13.05
N LEU A 139 3.67 14.64 -14.11
CA LEU A 139 2.75 15.78 -14.02
C LEU A 139 1.34 15.35 -13.62
N ALA A 140 0.83 14.26 -14.21
CA ALA A 140 -0.48 13.71 -13.86
C ALA A 140 -0.52 13.26 -12.39
N ALA A 141 0.53 12.60 -11.90
CA ALA A 141 0.61 12.17 -10.50
C ALA A 141 0.72 13.37 -9.55
N PHE A 142 1.50 14.39 -9.91
CA PHE A 142 1.67 15.62 -9.13
C PHE A 142 0.34 16.38 -9.00
N ILE A 143 -0.35 16.63 -10.11
CA ILE A 143 -1.65 17.31 -10.10
C ILE A 143 -2.69 16.48 -9.35
N ALA A 144 -2.75 15.16 -9.59
CA ALA A 144 -3.67 14.27 -8.87
C ALA A 144 -3.41 14.28 -7.35
N ALA A 145 -2.14 14.34 -6.93
CA ALA A 145 -1.78 14.40 -5.52
C ALA A 145 -2.26 15.70 -4.88
N LEU A 146 -2.05 16.85 -5.54
CA LEU A 146 -2.52 18.15 -5.06
C LEU A 146 -4.05 18.22 -4.92
N LEU A 147 -4.78 17.57 -5.83
CA LEU A 147 -6.24 17.54 -5.80
C LEU A 147 -6.79 16.64 -4.70
N VAL A 148 -6.14 15.51 -4.42
CA VAL A 148 -6.68 14.45 -3.55
C VAL A 148 -6.18 14.54 -2.11
N PHE A 149 -4.91 14.92 -1.90
CA PHE A 149 -4.28 14.97 -0.58
C PHE A 149 -4.21 16.39 -0.03
N ARG A 150 -5.32 17.13 -0.07
CA ARG A 150 -5.37 18.54 0.36
C ARG A 150 -5.33 18.72 1.88
N ASP A 151 -6.00 17.84 2.63
CA ASP A 151 -6.12 17.99 4.07
C ASP A 151 -4.94 17.34 4.81
N ASN A 152 -4.35 18.07 5.75
CA ASN A 152 -3.34 17.49 6.64
C ASN A 152 -4.00 16.77 7.82
N ASN A 153 -4.33 15.50 7.62
CA ASN A 153 -4.83 14.62 8.68
C ASN A 153 -3.85 13.46 8.94
N ASN A 154 -4.02 12.78 10.09
CA ASN A 154 -3.14 11.68 10.51
C ASN A 154 -3.04 10.55 9.48
N ILE A 155 -4.08 10.33 8.66
CA ILE A 155 -4.10 9.28 7.64
C ILE A 155 -3.21 9.70 6.46
N ASN A 156 -3.37 10.93 5.98
CA ASN A 156 -2.58 11.48 4.88
C ASN A 156 -1.11 11.62 5.29
N SER A 157 -0.84 12.08 6.51
CA SER A 157 0.52 12.11 7.07
C SER A 157 1.16 10.71 7.08
N GLN A 158 0.43 9.67 7.52
CA GLN A 158 0.93 8.28 7.50
C GLN A 158 1.22 7.79 6.07
N ILE A 159 0.36 8.09 5.10
CA ILE A 159 0.60 7.75 3.69
C ILE A 159 1.87 8.43 3.19
N ASN A 160 2.01 9.74 3.43
CA ASN A 160 3.13 10.54 2.93
C ASN A 160 4.46 10.09 3.54
N MET A 161 4.53 9.87 4.85
CA MET A 161 5.75 9.39 5.50
C MET A 161 6.15 8.00 4.99
N TYR A 162 5.17 7.11 4.81
CA TYR A 162 5.42 5.78 4.25
C TYR A 162 5.92 5.84 2.81
N LEU A 163 5.29 6.64 1.95
CA LEU A 163 5.73 6.84 0.56
C LEU A 163 7.10 7.50 0.50
N LEU A 164 7.35 8.52 1.32
CA LEU A 164 8.61 9.26 1.35
C LEU A 164 9.79 8.35 1.66
N SER A 165 9.68 7.50 2.69
CA SER A 165 10.75 6.56 3.04
C SER A 165 11.10 5.61 1.88
N ARG A 166 10.08 5.08 1.19
CA ARG A 166 10.25 4.20 0.03
C ARG A 166 10.78 4.93 -1.19
N LEU A 167 10.34 6.16 -1.41
CA LEU A 167 10.80 7.01 -2.50
C LEU A 167 12.28 7.33 -2.31
N LEU A 168 12.70 7.77 -1.13
CA LEU A 168 14.10 8.06 -0.83
C LEU A 168 14.98 6.83 -1.06
N PHE A 169 14.53 5.66 -0.59
CA PHE A 169 15.26 4.41 -0.81
C PHE A 169 15.35 4.04 -2.31
N ALA A 170 14.27 4.22 -3.06
CA ALA A 170 14.25 3.98 -4.50
C ALA A 170 15.15 4.96 -5.27
N LEU A 171 15.17 6.24 -4.89
CA LEU A 171 16.04 7.26 -5.48
C LEU A 171 17.51 6.98 -5.18
N CYS A 172 17.85 6.55 -3.96
CA CYS A 172 19.22 6.14 -3.62
C CYS A 172 19.67 4.95 -4.49
N ARG A 173 18.81 3.92 -4.62
CA ARG A 173 19.11 2.76 -5.48
C ARG A 173 19.28 3.15 -6.95
N LEU A 174 18.42 4.04 -7.46
CA LEU A 174 18.55 4.55 -8.81
C LEU A 174 19.83 5.37 -9.00
N GLY A 175 20.23 6.16 -8.00
CA GLY A 175 21.48 6.91 -7.98
C GLY A 175 22.72 6.00 -8.03
N VAL A 176 22.69 4.88 -7.32
CA VAL A 176 23.73 3.84 -7.39
C VAL A 176 23.74 3.17 -8.76
N GLU A 177 22.58 2.77 -9.29
CA GLU A 177 22.47 2.14 -10.61
C GLU A 177 22.97 3.03 -11.75
N LYS A 178 22.74 4.34 -11.65
CA LYS A 178 23.19 5.33 -12.63
C LYS A 178 24.63 5.82 -12.41
N GLY A 179 25.31 5.34 -11.37
CA GLY A 179 26.70 5.67 -11.07
C GLY A 179 26.92 7.06 -10.46
N TYR A 180 25.86 7.75 -10.02
CA TYR A 180 25.98 9.02 -9.28
C TYR A 180 26.47 8.80 -7.84
N ILE A 181 26.15 7.65 -7.26
CA ILE A 181 26.53 7.26 -5.90
C ILE A 181 27.41 6.01 -6.03
N PRO A 182 28.62 6.00 -5.43
CA PRO A 182 29.46 4.81 -5.45
C PRO A 182 28.76 3.66 -4.73
N GLU A 183 28.84 2.45 -5.30
CA GLU A 183 28.28 1.27 -4.66
C GLU A 183 29.01 1.01 -3.33
N PRO A 184 28.28 0.95 -2.19
CA PRO A 184 28.89 0.71 -0.90
C PRO A 184 29.60 -0.65 -0.89
N ARG A 185 30.87 -0.67 -0.45
CA ARG A 185 31.64 -1.93 -0.29
C ARG A 185 31.15 -2.80 0.88
N TRP A 186 30.35 -2.22 1.77
CA TRP A 186 29.80 -2.82 2.98
C TRP A 186 28.30 -2.56 3.04
N ASP A 187 27.55 -3.41 3.74
CA ASP A 187 26.10 -3.25 3.88
C ASP A 187 25.79 -2.02 4.76
N PRO A 188 25.16 -0.95 4.22
CA PRO A 188 24.84 0.25 4.98
C PRO A 188 23.67 0.05 5.94
N PHE A 189 22.92 -1.06 5.84
CA PHE A 189 21.70 -1.28 6.60
C PHE A 189 21.89 -1.20 8.12
N PRO A 190 22.89 -1.85 8.75
CA PRO A 190 23.06 -1.78 10.21
C PRO A 190 23.35 -0.37 10.71
N LEU A 191 24.15 0.41 9.98
CA LEU A 191 24.45 1.79 10.35
C LEU A 191 23.19 2.67 10.27
N LEU A 192 22.43 2.54 9.19
CA LEU A 192 21.15 3.24 9.03
C LEU A 192 20.18 2.89 10.16
N THR A 193 20.03 1.60 10.46
CA THR A 193 19.18 1.12 11.56
C THR A 193 19.62 1.70 12.90
N GLY A 194 20.92 1.67 13.22
CA GLY A 194 21.45 2.24 14.45
C GLY A 194 21.18 3.73 14.60
N ILE A 195 21.40 4.50 13.53
CA ILE A 195 21.12 5.96 13.52
C ILE A 195 19.63 6.23 13.69
N VAL A 196 18.76 5.53 12.95
CA VAL A 196 17.31 5.73 13.03
C VAL A 196 16.79 5.40 14.43
N TRP A 197 17.19 4.27 15.00
CA TRP A 197 16.77 3.88 16.35
C TRP A 197 17.30 4.83 17.43
N GLY A 198 18.58 5.21 17.35
CA GLY A 198 19.18 6.15 18.29
C GLY A 198 18.48 7.51 18.29
N LEU A 199 18.17 8.05 17.10
CA LEU A 199 17.45 9.31 16.96
C LEU A 199 16.00 9.22 17.44
N VAL A 200 15.29 8.13 17.12
CA VAL A 200 13.90 7.95 17.55
C VAL A 200 13.79 7.88 19.07
N LEU A 201 14.68 7.14 19.74
CA LEU A 201 14.71 7.06 21.21
C LEU A 201 15.12 8.39 21.83
N TRP A 202 16.15 9.06 21.29
CA TRP A 202 16.54 10.38 21.78
C TRP A 202 15.40 11.40 21.66
N LEU A 203 14.66 11.41 20.54
CA LEU A 203 13.48 12.26 20.36
C LEU A 203 12.33 11.86 21.30
N PHE A 204 12.15 10.58 21.57
CA PHE A 204 11.12 10.12 22.50
C PHE A 204 11.39 10.61 23.92
N GLU A 205 12.62 10.46 24.42
CA GLU A 205 12.99 10.88 25.78
C GLU A 205 13.01 12.40 25.96
N ASN A 206 13.54 13.15 24.98
CA ASN A 206 13.76 14.59 25.13
C ASN A 206 12.65 15.46 24.52
N HIS A 207 11.97 14.97 23.49
CA HIS A 207 11.06 15.77 22.63
C HIS A 207 9.82 14.99 22.16
N GLN A 208 9.22 14.17 23.03
CA GLN A 208 8.13 13.23 22.70
C GLN A 208 7.02 13.82 21.81
N HIS A 209 6.61 15.06 22.05
CA HIS A 209 5.55 15.76 21.32
C HIS A 209 5.83 15.95 19.81
N THR A 210 7.10 15.88 19.38
CA THR A 210 7.51 16.01 17.97
C THR A 210 7.26 14.73 17.16
N LEU A 211 7.16 13.58 17.83
CA LEU A 211 6.93 12.30 17.19
C LEU A 211 5.48 12.14 16.74
N GLN A 212 5.23 11.25 15.79
CA GLN A 212 3.86 10.93 15.39
C GLN A 212 3.08 10.29 16.56
N PRO A 213 1.80 10.67 16.80
CA PRO A 213 1.04 10.18 17.95
C PRO A 213 0.97 8.65 18.05
N SER A 214 0.89 7.95 16.91
CA SER A 214 0.88 6.48 16.90
C SER A 214 2.20 5.88 17.39
N LEU A 215 3.34 6.50 17.03
CA LEU A 215 4.66 6.07 17.49
C LEU A 215 4.82 6.37 18.97
N GLN A 216 4.37 7.56 19.43
CA GLN A 216 4.37 7.91 20.85
C GLN A 216 3.60 6.89 21.69
N SER A 217 2.38 6.50 21.28
CA SER A 217 1.59 5.50 22.01
C SER A 217 2.30 4.14 22.09
N SER A 218 2.91 3.69 20.99
CA SER A 218 3.66 2.44 20.99
C SER A 218 4.92 2.50 21.84
N MET A 219 5.68 3.60 21.81
CA MET A 219 6.89 3.75 22.62
C MET A 219 6.56 3.93 24.11
N THR A 220 5.50 4.66 24.44
CA THR A 220 4.99 4.77 25.82
C THR A 220 4.64 3.40 26.38
N TYR A 221 3.90 2.60 25.61
CA TYR A 221 3.54 1.24 26.00
C TYR A 221 4.77 0.33 26.18
N LEU A 222 5.80 0.48 25.34
CA LEU A 222 6.98 -0.39 25.35
C LEU A 222 8.04 -0.01 26.38
N TYR A 223 8.21 1.29 26.68
CA TYR A 223 9.34 1.79 27.47
C TYR A 223 8.91 2.45 28.78
N GLN A 224 7.82 3.22 28.79
CA GLN A 224 7.38 3.92 30.01
C GLN A 224 6.45 3.06 30.86
N ASP A 225 5.46 2.44 30.22
CA ASP A 225 4.51 1.56 30.93
C ASP A 225 5.21 0.27 31.44
N SER A 226 6.35 -0.12 30.86
CA SER A 226 7.14 -1.27 31.32
C SER A 226 7.90 -1.04 32.62
N ASP A 227 8.08 0.22 33.03
CA ASP A 227 8.87 0.59 34.22
C ASP A 227 8.04 0.57 35.52
N VAL A 228 6.74 0.30 35.43
CA VAL A 228 5.80 0.35 36.57
C VAL A 228 5.03 -0.97 36.66
N TRP A 229 5.09 -1.65 37.81
CA TRP A 229 4.31 -2.85 38.09
C TRP A 229 3.78 -2.85 39.53
N HIS A 230 2.52 -3.26 39.71
CA HIS A 230 1.91 -3.33 41.03
C HIS A 230 1.62 -4.77 41.50
N ASP A 231 1.34 -5.71 40.59
CA ASP A 231 0.98 -7.11 40.89
C ASP A 231 1.46 -8.10 39.80
N ILE A 232 1.42 -9.43 40.06
CA ILE A 232 1.78 -10.48 39.07
C ILE A 232 0.84 -10.47 37.85
N SER A 233 -0.43 -10.11 38.06
CA SER A 233 -1.40 -9.91 36.97
C SER A 233 -1.05 -8.71 36.10
N ASP A 234 -0.52 -7.63 36.67
CA ASP A 234 -0.03 -6.45 35.98
C ASP A 234 1.28 -6.75 35.23
N PHE A 235 2.15 -7.55 35.85
CA PHE A 235 3.44 -7.96 35.30
C PHE A 235 3.35 -8.95 34.13
N LEU A 236 2.36 -9.87 34.13
CA LEU A 236 2.26 -10.94 33.11
C LEU A 236 1.02 -10.89 32.21
N LEU A 237 -0.09 -10.30 32.66
CA LEU A 237 -1.39 -10.41 31.96
C LEU A 237 -1.95 -9.09 31.46
N TYR A 238 -1.78 -7.99 32.18
CA TYR A 238 -2.38 -6.68 31.85
C TYR A 238 -1.41 -5.53 32.08
N ASN A 239 -1.11 -4.72 31.07
CA ASN A 239 -0.17 -3.59 31.22
C ASN A 239 -0.75 -2.38 31.99
N LYS A 240 -2.07 -2.34 32.19
CA LYS A 240 -2.76 -1.34 33.02
C LYS A 240 -3.91 -2.02 33.73
N SER A 241 -3.94 -1.94 35.06
CA SER A 241 -5.14 -2.23 35.82
C SER A 241 -6.26 -1.27 35.40
N LEU A 242 -7.43 -1.81 35.06
CA LEU A 242 -8.62 -0.98 34.83
C LEU A 242 -8.85 -0.12 36.07
N PRO A 243 -9.07 1.20 35.95
CA PRO A 243 -9.40 2.01 37.10
C PRO A 243 -10.68 1.44 37.71
N SER A 244 -10.59 0.96 38.95
CA SER A 244 -11.78 0.59 39.73
C SER A 244 -12.64 1.84 39.84
N LYS A 245 -13.82 1.81 39.22
CA LYS A 245 -14.90 2.71 39.62
C LYS A 245 -15.51 2.21 40.92
#